data_AF-A0A5K1K230-F1
#
_entry.id   AF-A0A5K1K230-F1
#
_cell.length_a   1.000
_cell.length_b   1.000
_cell.length_c   1.000
_cell.angle_alpha   90.00
_cell.angle_beta   90.00
_cell.angle_gamma   90.00
#
_symmetry.space_group_name_H-M   'P 1'
#
loop_
_entity.id
_entity.type
_entity.pdbx_description
1 polymer ?
#
loop_
_entity_poly.entity_id
_entity_poly.type
_entity_poly.pdbx_seq_one_letter_code
_entity_poly.pdbx_strand_id
1 'polypeptide(L)'
;MLSENLVFRLPDSGLSVSANRYSHCPADSVHPPDDGITLVFAHCSSAHKEQWEPTISRLFDLSATSNTLSPQWRIREAWSLDAQSHGDSAVINQHALAERHALSIQEYASMLNFFVTSEFLYGKDIIVIGHSASTSAW
;
A
#
# COMPACT_ATOMS: atom_id res chain seq x y z
N MET A 1 -14.88 -6.29 1.36
CA MET A 1 -13.50 -6.05 0.89
C MET A 1 -12.71 -7.34 1.07
N LEU A 2 -12.05 -7.82 0.02
CA LEU A 2 -11.08 -8.92 0.13
C LEU A 2 -9.70 -8.33 0.44
N SER A 3 -8.88 -9.06 1.19
CA SER A 3 -7.47 -8.71 1.43
C SER A 3 -6.56 -9.88 1.12
N GLU A 4 -5.44 -9.61 0.48
CA GLU A 4 -4.35 -10.54 0.21
C GLU A 4 -3.05 -9.96 0.80
N ASN A 5 -2.31 -10.73 1.58
CA ASN A 5 -1.01 -10.32 2.09
C ASN A 5 0.10 -10.78 1.13
N LEU A 6 0.99 -9.86 0.78
CA LEU A 6 2.16 -10.11 -0.04
C LEU A 6 3.42 -9.66 0.69
N VAL A 7 4.48 -10.44 0.54
CA VAL A 7 5.81 -10.12 1.06
C VAL A 7 6.80 -10.07 -0.11
N PHE A 8 7.55 -8.99 -0.21
CA PHE A 8 8.60 -8.84 -1.22
C PHE A 8 9.89 -8.32 -0.58
N ARG A 9 11.02 -8.57 -1.25
CA ARG A 9 12.35 -8.21 -0.75
C ARG A 9 12.89 -7.02 -1.51
N LEU A 10 13.41 -6.03 -0.77
CA LEU A 10 14.03 -4.84 -1.34
C LEU A 10 15.46 -5.17 -1.83
N PRO A 11 15.81 -4.82 -3.07
CA PRO A 11 17.11 -5.15 -3.65
C PRO A 11 18.26 -4.44 -2.91
N ASP A 12 18.08 -3.17 -2.53
CA ASP A 12 19.18 -2.35 -2.01
C ASP A 12 19.51 -2.67 -0.55
N SER A 13 18.49 -2.87 0.29
CA SER A 13 18.68 -3.09 1.72
C SER A 13 18.72 -4.56 2.11
N GLY A 14 18.20 -5.45 1.26
CA GLY A 14 17.97 -6.86 1.54
C GLY A 14 16.85 -7.13 2.55
N LEU A 15 16.15 -6.09 3.02
CA LEU A 15 15.01 -6.18 3.95
C LEU A 15 13.73 -6.56 3.22
N SER A 16 12.82 -7.22 3.92
CA SER A 16 11.50 -7.61 3.40
C SER A 16 10.44 -6.57 3.77
N VAL A 17 9.41 -6.47 2.96
CA VAL A 17 8.25 -5.60 3.16
C VAL A 17 7.00 -6.45 3.05
N SER A 18 6.12 -6.33 4.05
CA SER A 18 4.77 -6.88 4.01
C SER A 18 3.79 -5.79 3.57
N ALA A 19 2.93 -6.14 2.61
CA ALA A 19 1.89 -5.28 2.09
C ALA A 19 0.57 -6.03 1.99
N ASN A 20 -0.54 -5.34 2.22
CA ASN A 20 -1.87 -5.88 1.96
C ASN A 20 -2.43 -5.26 0.69
N ARG A 21 -2.91 -6.10 -0.21
CA ARG A 21 -3.72 -5.72 -1.37
C ARG A 21 -5.19 -5.89 -1.03
N TYR A 22 -5.98 -4.88 -1.33
CA TYR A 22 -7.41 -4.85 -1.09
C TYR A 22 -8.17 -4.69 -2.40
N SER A 23 -9.25 -5.44 -2.54
CA SER A 23 -10.13 -5.38 -3.71
C SER A 23 -11.60 -5.56 -3.33
N HIS A 24 -12.48 -5.19 -4.26
CA HIS A 24 -13.89 -5.54 -4.17
C HIS A 24 -14.09 -7.05 -4.27
N CYS A 25 -15.18 -7.56 -3.71
CA CYS A 25 -15.56 -8.95 -3.94
C CYS A 25 -15.92 -9.09 -5.43
N PRO A 26 -15.49 -10.16 -6.14
CA PRO A 26 -15.79 -10.35 -7.56
C PRO A 26 -17.29 -10.33 -7.89
N ALA A 27 -18.14 -10.65 -6.93
CA ALA A 27 -19.60 -10.56 -7.07
C ALA A 27 -20.13 -9.10 -7.16
N ASP A 28 -19.35 -8.13 -6.68
CA ASP A 28 -19.73 -6.72 -6.57
C ASP A 28 -19.09 -5.86 -7.67
N SER A 29 -18.17 -6.41 -8.47
CA SER A 29 -17.46 -5.66 -9.52
C SER A 29 -18.31 -5.54 -10.79
N VAL A 30 -18.74 -4.30 -11.07
CA VAL A 30 -19.52 -3.94 -12.28
C VAL A 30 -18.61 -3.62 -13.48
N HIS A 31 -17.32 -3.38 -13.24
CA HIS A 31 -16.37 -2.90 -14.25
C HIS A 31 -15.31 -3.96 -14.61
N PRO A 32 -14.71 -3.89 -15.80
CA PRO A 32 -13.59 -4.73 -16.18
C PRO A 32 -12.45 -4.63 -15.14
N PRO A 33 -11.72 -5.72 -14.88
CA PRO A 33 -10.68 -5.76 -13.86
C PRO A 33 -9.51 -4.78 -14.12
N ASP A 34 -9.37 -4.25 -15.33
CA ASP A 34 -8.24 -3.40 -15.71
C ASP A 34 -8.56 -1.89 -15.66
N ASP A 35 -9.81 -1.49 -15.50
CA ASP A 35 -10.22 -0.08 -15.45
C ASP A 35 -10.22 0.47 -14.01
N GLY A 36 -9.82 1.74 -13.87
CA GLY A 36 -9.88 2.48 -12.61
C GLY A 36 -8.52 2.78 -11.98
N ILE A 37 -8.55 3.47 -10.84
CA ILE A 37 -7.35 3.89 -10.11
C ILE A 37 -6.95 2.87 -9.04
N THR A 38 -5.67 2.87 -8.72
CA THR A 38 -5.08 2.12 -7.61
C THR A 38 -4.61 3.06 -6.53
N LEU A 39 -5.08 2.85 -5.31
CA LEU A 39 -4.65 3.64 -4.15
C LEU A 39 -3.45 2.97 -3.47
N VAL A 40 -2.47 3.75 -3.04
CA VAL A 40 -1.31 3.26 -2.28
C VAL A 40 -1.16 4.06 -0.99
N PHE A 41 -1.31 3.38 0.15
CA PHE A 41 -1.31 3.98 1.48
C PHE A 41 0.02 3.72 2.21
N ALA A 42 0.64 4.79 2.69
CA ALA A 42 1.84 4.75 3.51
C ALA A 42 1.55 5.33 4.90
N HIS A 43 1.78 4.55 5.96
CA HIS A 43 1.45 4.92 7.33
C HIS A 43 2.46 5.92 7.95
N CYS A 44 2.08 6.54 9.07
CA CYS A 44 2.96 7.42 9.85
C CYS A 44 3.96 6.63 10.72
N SER A 45 4.89 7.32 11.39
CA SER A 45 5.75 6.66 12.38
C SER A 45 4.92 5.95 13.46
N SER A 46 5.41 4.79 13.90
CA SER A 46 4.78 3.95 14.95
C SER A 46 3.39 3.40 14.60
N ALA A 47 2.99 3.45 13.33
CA ALA A 47 1.78 2.86 12.80
C ALA A 47 2.06 1.58 11.98
N HIS A 48 1.00 0.94 11.47
CA HIS A 48 1.07 -0.24 10.61
C HIS A 48 -0.05 -0.24 9.55
N LYS A 49 0.10 -1.11 8.55
CA LYS A 49 -0.70 -1.11 7.31
C LYS A 49 -2.20 -1.37 7.51
N GLU A 50 -2.60 -2.18 8.50
CA GLU A 50 -3.99 -2.51 8.81
C GLU A 50 -4.80 -1.32 9.35
N GLN A 51 -4.14 -0.28 9.87
CA GLN A 51 -4.85 0.91 10.37
C GLN A 51 -5.59 1.67 9.27
N TRP A 52 -5.26 1.42 8.01
CA TRP A 52 -5.96 1.98 6.85
C TRP A 52 -7.25 1.25 6.49
N GLU A 53 -7.50 0.04 7.01
CA GLU A 53 -8.64 -0.79 6.58
C GLU A 53 -10.00 -0.11 6.71
N PRO A 54 -10.32 0.61 7.80
CA PRO A 54 -11.58 1.34 7.89
C PRO A 54 -11.70 2.43 6.81
N THR A 55 -10.59 3.13 6.52
CA THR A 55 -10.54 4.17 5.49
C THR A 55 -10.70 3.57 4.10
N ILE A 56 -9.98 2.50 3.79
CA ILE A 56 -10.04 1.80 2.50
C ILE A 56 -11.45 1.26 2.26
N SER A 57 -12.04 0.58 3.25
CA SER A 57 -13.41 0.07 3.13
C SER A 57 -14.39 1.21 2.83
N ARG A 58 -14.28 2.34 3.53
CA ARG A 58 -15.17 3.47 3.30
C ARG A 58 -14.98 4.09 1.93
N LEU A 59 -13.75 4.20 1.45
CA LEU A 59 -13.44 4.73 0.12
C LEU A 59 -13.97 3.82 -0.99
N PHE A 60 -13.86 2.50 -0.83
CA PHE A 60 -14.47 1.53 -1.74
C PHE A 60 -15.99 1.72 -1.83
N ASP A 61 -16.69 1.85 -0.69
CA ASP A 61 -18.13 2.09 -0.69
C ASP A 61 -18.51 3.40 -1.39
N LEU A 62 -17.78 4.48 -1.09
CA LEU A 62 -18.00 5.79 -1.71
C LEU A 62 -17.75 5.77 -3.22
N SER A 63 -16.68 5.10 -3.66
CA SER A 63 -16.35 4.92 -5.07
C SER A 63 -17.43 4.11 -5.80
N ALA A 64 -17.88 3.00 -5.21
CA ALA A 64 -18.88 2.12 -5.81
C ALA A 64 -20.25 2.81 -5.94
N THR A 65 -20.67 3.54 -4.91
CA THR A 65 -22.00 4.18 -4.84
C THR A 65 -22.06 5.58 -5.46
N SER A 66 -20.93 6.15 -5.91
CA SER A 66 -20.91 7.46 -6.53
C SER A 66 -21.61 7.46 -7.89
N ASN A 67 -22.56 8.38 -8.07
CA ASN A 67 -23.24 8.62 -9.34
C ASN A 67 -22.52 9.66 -10.22
N THR A 68 -21.51 10.34 -9.69
CA THR A 68 -20.78 11.41 -10.39
C THR A 68 -19.37 10.98 -10.82
N LEU A 69 -18.83 9.90 -10.24
CA LEU A 69 -17.49 9.41 -10.54
C LEU A 69 -17.49 8.62 -11.85
N SER A 70 -16.73 9.09 -12.82
CA SER A 70 -16.53 8.37 -14.08
C SER A 70 -15.81 7.03 -13.83
N PRO A 71 -16.07 5.97 -14.63
CA PRO A 71 -15.52 4.63 -14.39
C PRO A 71 -13.99 4.60 -14.21
N GLN A 72 -13.25 5.38 -15.00
CA GLN A 72 -11.78 5.44 -14.93
C GLN A 72 -11.24 6.02 -13.61
N TRP A 73 -12.07 6.73 -12.84
CA TRP A 73 -11.70 7.27 -11.53
C TRP A 73 -12.20 6.41 -10.37
N ARG A 74 -12.94 5.33 -10.66
CA ARG A 74 -13.36 4.39 -9.61
C ARG A 74 -12.15 3.64 -9.08
N ILE A 75 -12.18 3.37 -7.80
CA ILE A 75 -11.12 2.62 -7.13
C ILE A 75 -11.25 1.15 -7.54
N ARG A 76 -10.23 0.65 -8.23
CA ARG A 76 -10.10 -0.76 -8.60
C ARG A 76 -9.59 -1.58 -7.42
N GLU A 77 -8.52 -1.09 -6.81
CA GLU A 77 -7.82 -1.75 -5.72
C GLU A 77 -7.09 -0.73 -4.85
N ALA A 78 -6.69 -1.16 -3.66
CA ALA A 78 -5.87 -0.39 -2.76
C ALA A 78 -4.74 -1.26 -2.20
N TRP A 79 -3.64 -0.62 -1.83
CA TRP A 79 -2.50 -1.24 -1.19
C TRP A 79 -2.15 -0.48 0.08
N SER A 80 -1.84 -1.19 1.16
CA SER A 80 -1.18 -0.59 2.33
C SER A 80 0.09 -1.36 2.66
N LEU A 81 1.14 -0.63 3.04
CA LEU A 81 2.48 -1.19 3.22
C LEU A 81 3.00 -0.90 4.62
N ASP A 82 3.64 -1.89 5.22
CA ASP A 82 4.45 -1.68 6.42
C ASP A 82 5.85 -1.22 6.04
N ALA A 83 6.31 -0.12 6.64
CA ALA A 83 7.73 0.24 6.60
C ALA A 83 8.58 -0.93 7.10
N GLN A 84 9.83 -1.07 6.63
CA GLN A 84 10.66 -2.26 6.86
C GLN A 84 10.87 -2.59 8.36
N SER A 85 10.75 -1.59 9.24
CA SER A 85 10.89 -1.69 10.70
C SER A 85 9.57 -1.62 11.47
N HIS A 86 8.42 -1.66 10.80
CA HIS A 86 7.08 -1.56 11.39
C HIS A 86 6.20 -2.77 11.04
N GLY A 87 5.10 -2.95 11.77
CA GLY A 87 4.10 -3.99 11.53
C GLY A 87 4.70 -5.39 11.33
N ASP A 88 4.20 -6.11 10.33
CA ASP A 88 4.69 -7.45 10.01
C ASP A 88 6.10 -7.43 9.40
N SER A 89 6.45 -6.36 8.68
CA SER A 89 7.80 -6.18 8.14
C SER A 89 8.85 -6.20 9.25
N ALA A 90 8.56 -5.59 10.41
CA ALA A 90 9.46 -5.61 11.56
C ALA A 90 9.72 -7.03 12.09
N VAL A 91 8.68 -7.85 12.12
CA VAL A 91 8.76 -9.25 12.59
C VAL A 91 9.58 -10.07 11.60
N ILE A 92 9.32 -9.94 10.30
CA ILE A 92 10.08 -10.64 9.25
C ILE A 92 11.57 -10.24 9.29
N ASN A 93 11.84 -8.97 9.53
CA ASN A 93 13.20 -8.42 9.52
C ASN A 93 13.89 -8.43 10.89
N GLN A 94 13.30 -9.03 11.93
CA GLN A 94 13.76 -8.89 13.31
C GLN A 94 15.27 -9.14 13.47
N HIS A 95 15.79 -10.20 12.85
CA HIS A 95 17.22 -10.51 12.89
C HIS A 95 18.07 -9.50 12.11
N ALA A 96 17.62 -9.07 10.93
CA ALA A 96 18.34 -8.11 10.11
C ALA A 96 18.36 -6.70 10.70
N LEU A 97 17.37 -6.36 11.54
CA LEU A 97 17.25 -5.07 12.22
C LEU A 97 18.00 -5.02 13.55
N ALA A 98 18.29 -6.15 14.19
CA ALA A 98 18.89 -6.21 15.52
C ALA A 98 20.27 -5.52 15.61
N GLU A 99 21.04 -5.54 14.53
CA GLU A 99 22.39 -4.95 14.46
C GLU A 99 22.43 -3.63 13.66
N ARG A 100 21.26 -3.14 13.20
CA ARG A 100 21.17 -1.94 12.38
C ARG A 100 20.83 -0.71 13.22
N HIS A 101 21.25 0.45 12.72
CA HIS A 101 20.70 1.71 13.17
C HIS A 101 19.22 1.83 12.77
N ALA A 102 18.50 2.71 13.45
CA ALA A 102 17.13 3.05 13.08
C ALA A 102 17.08 3.49 11.61
N LEU A 103 16.12 2.93 10.87
CA LEU A 103 15.96 3.24 9.46
C LEU A 103 15.57 4.70 9.27
N SER A 104 16.19 5.33 8.29
CA SER A 104 15.99 6.72 7.91
C SER A 104 14.71 6.91 7.10
N ILE A 105 14.25 8.17 6.98
CA ILE A 105 13.12 8.50 6.12
C ILE A 105 13.43 8.22 4.63
N GLN A 106 14.70 8.33 4.24
CA GLN A 106 15.18 8.00 2.90
C GLN A 106 15.05 6.51 2.59
N GLU A 107 15.28 5.63 3.58
CA GLU A 107 15.07 4.18 3.41
C GLU A 107 13.58 3.85 3.30
N TYR A 108 12.70 4.58 3.99
CA TYR A 108 11.26 4.45 3.82
C TYR A 108 10.84 4.93 2.42
N ALA A 109 11.34 6.09 1.97
CA ALA A 109 11.09 6.62 0.63
C ALA A 109 11.57 5.66 -0.47
N SER A 110 12.75 5.06 -0.31
CA SER A 110 13.30 4.09 -1.26
C SER A 110 12.43 2.84 -1.36
N MET A 111 11.86 2.37 -0.24
CA MET A 111 10.90 1.28 -0.22
C MET A 111 9.62 1.63 -0.98
N LEU A 112 9.04 2.80 -0.70
CA LEU A 112 7.83 3.26 -1.35
C LEU A 112 8.05 3.43 -2.86
N ASN A 113 9.18 4.02 -3.26
CA ASN A 113 9.57 4.18 -4.67
C ASN A 113 9.74 2.82 -5.36
N PHE A 114 10.41 1.86 -4.72
CA PHE A 114 10.52 0.50 -5.25
C PHE A 114 9.15 -0.12 -5.49
N PHE A 115 8.24 -0.01 -4.52
CA PHE A 115 6.90 -0.56 -4.66
C PHE A 115 6.13 0.07 -5.81
N VAL A 116 6.10 1.40 -5.92
CA VAL A 116 5.30 2.07 -6.96
C VAL A 116 5.86 1.94 -8.37
N THR A 117 7.14 1.58 -8.50
CA THR A 117 7.80 1.31 -9.79
C THR A 117 7.89 -0.19 -10.12
N SER A 118 7.41 -1.06 -9.24
CA SER A 118 7.46 -2.50 -9.42
C SER A 118 6.40 -3.02 -10.39
N GLU A 119 6.52 -4.31 -10.75
CA GLU A 119 5.52 -5.03 -11.53
C GLU A 119 4.14 -5.08 -10.86
N PHE A 120 4.05 -4.88 -9.54
CA PHE A 120 2.76 -4.83 -8.84
C PHE A 120 1.90 -3.68 -9.34
N LEU A 121 2.51 -2.55 -9.74
CA LEU A 121 1.80 -1.35 -10.18
C LEU A 121 2.04 -0.96 -11.64
N TYR A 122 2.76 -1.78 -12.41
CA TYR A 122 3.05 -1.49 -13.81
C TYR A 122 1.77 -1.28 -14.64
N GLY A 123 1.70 -0.17 -15.37
CA GLY A 123 0.56 0.18 -16.23
C GLY A 123 -0.71 0.61 -15.49
N LYS A 124 -0.64 0.86 -14.17
CA LYS A 124 -1.78 1.30 -13.35
C LYS A 124 -1.77 2.81 -13.17
N ASP A 125 -2.96 3.43 -13.15
CA ASP A 125 -3.12 4.79 -12.66
C ASP A 125 -3.08 4.78 -11.12
N ILE A 126 -2.10 5.47 -10.54
CA ILE A 126 -1.79 5.38 -9.10
C ILE A 126 -2.10 6.70 -8.42
N ILE A 127 -2.77 6.64 -7.27
CA ILE A 127 -2.88 7.75 -6.33
C ILE A 127 -2.24 7.32 -5.00
N VAL A 128 -1.22 8.06 -4.58
CA VAL A 128 -0.53 7.82 -3.31
C VAL A 128 -1.17 8.63 -2.18
N ILE A 129 -1.23 8.03 -0.99
CA ILE A 129 -1.79 8.62 0.22
C ILE A 129 -0.77 8.44 1.34
N GLY A 130 -0.23 9.55 1.83
CA GLY A 130 0.70 9.60 2.96
C GLY A 130 0.08 10.27 4.18
N HIS A 131 0.52 9.85 5.36
CA HIS A 131 0.15 10.46 6.65
C HIS A 131 1.41 10.71 7.49
N SER A 132 1.59 11.95 7.96
CA SER A 132 2.72 12.38 8.78
C SER A 132 4.07 12.00 8.15
N ALA A 133 4.91 11.18 8.78
CA ALA A 133 6.25 10.86 8.28
C ALA A 133 6.26 10.43 6.79
N SER A 134 5.29 9.61 6.35
CA SER A 134 5.23 9.18 4.95
C SER A 134 4.89 10.30 3.96
N THR A 135 4.35 11.46 4.38
CA THR A 135 4.16 12.59 3.47
C THR A 135 5.47 13.17 2.97
N SER A 136 6.55 13.03 3.74
CA SER A 136 7.91 13.44 3.34
C SER A 136 8.70 12.32 2.68
N ALA A 137 8.17 11.09 2.69
CA ALA A 137 8.79 9.93 2.04
C ALA A 137 8.30 9.73 0.59
N TRP A 138 7.12 10.27 0.26
CA TRP A 138 6.68 10.50 -1.11
C TRP A 138 7.39 11.71 -1.72
#